data_AF-A0A0J7IVE3-F1
#
_entry.id   AF-A0A0J7IVE3-F1
#
_cell.length_a   1.000
_cell.length_b   1.000
_cell.length_c   1.000
_cell.angle_alpha   90.00
_cell.angle_beta   90.00
_cell.angle_gamma   90.00
#
_symmetry.space_group_name_H-M   'P 1'
#
loop_
_entity.id
_entity.type
_entity.pdbx_description
1 polymer ?
#
loop_
_entity_poly.entity_id
_entity_poly.type
_entity_poly.pdbx_seq_one_letter_code
_entity_poly.pdbx_strand_id
1 'polypeptide(L)'
;MKKIIIHTVPLIISWLWLVINKETYNPITLKGPDFLKFYLILLLGFYSSFFLLKTLRETISKTTFYFMILIFSLGIVKLIRGIFLGKPIGFLAMILILESIVNLIICKLNNNIK
;
A
#
# COMPACT_ATOMS: atom_id res chain seq x y z
N MET A 1 12.31 3.93 16.87
CA MET A 1 12.99 3.10 15.84
C MET A 1 12.25 1.79 15.54
N LYS A 2 11.82 1.00 16.55
CA LYS A 2 11.05 -0.26 16.35
C LYS A 2 9.79 -0.11 15.46
N LYS A 3 9.08 1.02 15.58
CA LYS A 3 7.85 1.30 14.81
C LYS A 3 8.06 1.40 13.29
N ILE A 4 9.22 1.91 12.85
CA ILE A 4 9.55 2.02 11.42
C ILE A 4 9.77 0.64 10.82
N ILE A 5 10.44 -0.25 11.57
CA ILE A 5 10.75 -1.62 11.15
C ILE A 5 9.47 -2.37 10.76
N ILE A 6 8.42 -2.25 11.59
CA ILE A 6 7.15 -2.93 11.36
C ILE A 6 6.46 -2.44 10.06
N HIS A 7 6.57 -1.16 9.73
CA HIS A 7 6.03 -0.62 8.47
C HIS A 7 6.91 -0.92 7.25
N THR A 8 8.21 -1.12 7.43
CA THR A 8 9.12 -1.47 6.32
C THR A 8 9.06 -2.93 5.92
N VAL A 9 8.69 -3.85 6.83
CA VAL A 9 8.63 -5.30 6.54
C VAL A 9 7.69 -5.62 5.36
N PRO A 10 6.45 -5.10 5.27
CA PRO A 10 5.58 -5.31 4.11
C PRO A 10 6.17 -4.80 2.78
N LEU A 11 6.89 -3.69 2.85
CA LEU A 11 7.57 -3.09 1.71
C LEU A 11 8.71 -3.99 1.22
N ILE A 12 9.49 -4.54 2.14
CA ILE A 12 10.56 -5.49 1.82
C ILE A 12 9.97 -6.78 1.25
N ILE A 13 8.92 -7.34 1.86
CA ILE A 13 8.28 -8.58 1.39
C ILE A 13 7.72 -8.41 -0.03
N SER A 14 7.01 -7.30 -0.29
CA SER A 14 6.47 -7.02 -1.62
C SER A 14 7.58 -6.80 -2.65
N TRP A 15 8.69 -6.14 -2.28
CA TRP A 15 9.86 -6.02 -3.13
C TRP A 15 10.57 -7.35 -3.39
N LEU A 16 10.72 -8.21 -2.38
CA LEU A 16 11.28 -9.55 -2.55
C LEU A 16 10.44 -10.37 -3.53
N TRP A 17 9.10 -10.31 -3.42
CA TRP A 17 8.21 -10.96 -4.37
C TRP A 17 8.45 -10.47 -5.81
N LEU A 18 8.68 -9.17 -5.97
CA LEU A 18 8.90 -8.52 -7.25
C LEU A 18 10.25 -8.92 -7.87
N VAL A 19 11.32 -8.99 -7.07
CA VAL A 19 12.64 -9.44 -7.55
C VAL A 19 12.64 -10.92 -7.90
N ILE A 20 12.08 -11.77 -7.03
CA ILE A 20 12.11 -13.24 -7.20
C ILE A 20 11.24 -13.69 -8.39
N ASN A 21 10.05 -13.11 -8.56
CA ASN A 21 9.08 -13.62 -9.54
C ASN A 21 9.07 -12.84 -10.86
N LYS A 22 9.61 -11.63 -10.89
CA LYS A 22 9.51 -10.72 -12.04
C LYS A 22 10.84 -10.13 -12.47
N GLU A 23 11.94 -10.48 -11.79
CA GLU A 23 13.31 -10.10 -12.14
C GLU A 23 13.46 -8.60 -12.44
N THR A 24 12.69 -7.79 -11.74
CA THR A 24 12.68 -6.34 -11.89
C THR A 24 12.79 -5.69 -10.53
N TYR A 25 13.12 -4.41 -10.52
CA TYR A 25 13.11 -3.58 -9.32
C TYR A 25 12.04 -2.48 -9.40
N ASN A 26 11.35 -2.38 -10.54
CA ASN A 26 10.38 -1.32 -10.78
C ASN A 26 8.95 -1.88 -10.83
N PRO A 27 8.10 -1.64 -9.81
CA PRO A 27 6.70 -2.10 -9.83
C PRO A 27 5.89 -1.45 -10.94
N ILE A 28 6.25 -0.25 -11.39
CA ILE A 28 5.49 0.51 -12.38
C ILE A 28 5.61 -0.13 -13.77
N THR A 29 6.65 -0.91 -14.06
CA THR A 29 6.83 -1.62 -15.35
C THR A 29 6.03 -2.92 -15.45
N LEU A 30 5.53 -3.45 -14.34
CA LEU A 30 4.77 -4.71 -14.31
C LEU A 30 3.55 -4.70 -15.24
N LYS A 31 3.18 -5.86 -15.79
CA LYS A 31 1.90 -6.00 -16.52
C LYS A 31 0.73 -5.84 -15.53
N GLY A 32 -0.45 -5.46 -16.02
CA GLY A 32 -1.62 -5.14 -15.19
C GLY A 32 -1.92 -6.18 -14.09
N PRO A 33 -2.07 -7.47 -14.44
CA PRO A 33 -2.34 -8.52 -13.45
C PRO A 33 -1.22 -8.70 -12.41
N ASP A 34 0.03 -8.60 -12.84
CA ASP A 34 1.20 -8.73 -11.98
C ASP A 34 1.34 -7.54 -11.03
N PHE A 35 1.06 -6.34 -11.53
CA PHE A 35 0.99 -5.15 -10.69
C PHE A 35 -0.10 -5.28 -9.65
N LEU A 36 -1.29 -5.77 -10.02
CA LEU A 36 -2.37 -5.98 -9.06
C LEU A 36 -1.97 -6.95 -7.95
N LYS A 37 -1.31 -8.07 -8.30
CA LYS A 37 -0.79 -9.02 -7.31
C LYS A 37 0.23 -8.37 -6.38
N PHE A 38 1.21 -7.66 -6.94
CA PHE A 38 2.18 -6.90 -6.15
C PHE A 38 1.48 -5.91 -5.20
N TYR A 39 0.55 -5.13 -5.73
CA TYR A 39 -0.16 -4.10 -5.00
C TYR A 39 -1.00 -4.69 -3.87
N LEU A 40 -1.70 -5.80 -4.11
CA LEU A 40 -2.45 -6.53 -3.08
C LEU A 40 -1.54 -7.08 -1.97
N ILE A 41 -0.38 -7.65 -2.31
CA ILE A 41 0.59 -8.14 -1.32
C ILE A 41 1.08 -6.98 -0.44
N LEU A 42 1.45 -5.86 -1.06
CA LEU A 42 1.90 -4.65 -0.37
C LEU A 42 0.80 -4.12 0.58
N LEU A 43 -0.42 -4.02 0.07
CA LEU A 43 -1.57 -3.45 0.78
C LEU A 43 -1.98 -4.34 1.96
N LEU A 44 -2.13 -5.65 1.73
CA LEU A 44 -2.44 -6.62 2.79
C LEU A 44 -1.34 -6.67 3.86
N GLY A 45 -0.07 -6.69 3.46
CA GLY A 45 1.04 -6.68 4.40
C GLY A 45 1.07 -5.42 5.26
N PHE A 46 0.85 -4.25 4.63
CA PHE A 46 0.85 -2.97 5.32
C PHE A 46 -0.29 -2.85 6.33
N TYR A 47 -1.52 -3.15 5.92
CA TYR A 47 -2.68 -3.06 6.83
C TYR A 47 -2.66 -4.15 7.91
N SER A 48 -2.10 -5.33 7.64
CA SER A 48 -1.87 -6.35 8.68
C SER A 48 -0.89 -5.86 9.73
N SER A 49 0.20 -5.21 9.30
CA SER A 49 1.20 -4.61 10.20
C SER A 49 0.61 -3.45 11.01
N PHE A 50 -0.29 -2.67 10.41
CA PHE A 50 -1.06 -1.64 11.10
C PHE A 50 -1.98 -2.23 12.18
N PHE A 51 -2.70 -3.31 11.87
CA PHE A 51 -3.58 -3.98 12.82
C PHE A 51 -2.80 -4.58 14.00
N LEU A 52 -1.64 -5.19 13.73
CA LEU A 52 -0.73 -5.67 14.78
C LEU A 52 -0.27 -4.53 15.69
N LEU A 53 0.10 -3.38 15.14
CA LEU A 53 0.48 -2.20 15.93
C LEU A 53 -0.65 -1.76 16.87
N LYS A 54 -1.88 -1.73 16.36
CA LYS A 54 -3.07 -1.35 17.14
C LYS A 54 -3.33 -2.34 18.28
N THR A 55 -3.19 -3.64 18.03
CA THR A 55 -3.35 -4.69 19.05
C THR A 55 -2.30 -4.58 20.16
N LEU A 56 -1.07 -4.17 19.82
CA LEU A 56 0.00 -3.91 20.78
C LEU A 56 -0.18 -2.60 21.56
N ARG A 57 -1.32 -1.89 21.40
CA ARG A 57 -1.63 -0.57 21.98
C ARG A 57 -0.56 0.50 21.68
N GLU A 58 0.21 0.30 20.61
CA GLU A 58 1.21 1.24 20.15
C GLU A 58 0.53 2.40 19.42
N THR A 59 0.91 3.63 19.74
CA THR A 59 0.34 4.81 19.09
C THR A 59 0.65 4.84 17.60
N ILE A 60 -0.38 5.13 16.80
CA ILE A 60 -0.25 5.37 15.37
C ILE A 60 0.62 6.61 15.19
N SER A 61 1.74 6.42 14.53
CA SER A 61 2.78 7.42 14.37
C SER A 61 2.58 8.18 13.05
N LYS A 62 3.10 9.41 12.95
CA LYS A 62 3.18 10.16 11.68
C LYS A 62 3.79 9.32 10.55
N THR A 63 4.71 8.41 10.88
CA THR A 63 5.33 7.47 9.91
C THR A 63 4.32 6.60 9.18
N THR A 64 3.30 6.10 9.87
CA THR A 64 2.26 5.25 9.27
C THR A 64 1.52 6.01 8.17
N PHE A 65 1.22 7.29 8.41
CA PHE A 65 0.55 8.14 7.43
C PHE A 65 1.42 8.40 6.20
N TYR A 66 2.74 8.61 6.36
CA TYR A 66 3.66 8.71 5.23
C TYR A 66 3.68 7.45 4.36
N PHE A 67 3.67 6.26 4.98
CA PHE A 67 3.59 5.00 4.23
C PHE A 67 2.25 4.83 3.52
N MET A 68 1.13 5.19 4.16
CA MET A 68 -0.20 5.17 3.52
C MET A 68 -0.23 6.04 2.26
N ILE A 69 0.27 7.28 2.36
CA ILE A 69 0.36 8.18 1.20
C ILE A 69 1.26 7.60 0.11
N LEU A 70 2.40 7.00 0.48
CA LEU A 70 3.34 6.44 -0.47
C LEU A 70 2.72 5.28 -1.25
N ILE A 71 2.07 4.34 -0.56
CA ILE A 71 1.38 3.19 -1.19
C ILE A 71 0.28 3.70 -2.13
N PHE A 72 -0.56 4.61 -1.65
CA PHE A 72 -1.63 5.21 -2.44
C PHE A 72 -1.11 5.93 -3.69
N SER A 73 -0.02 6.70 -3.55
CA SER A 73 0.62 7.40 -4.66
C SER A 73 1.15 6.43 -5.72
N LEU A 74 1.69 5.28 -5.31
CA LEU A 74 2.18 4.24 -6.21
C LEU A 74 1.03 3.64 -7.04
N GLY A 75 -0.13 3.43 -6.42
CA GLY A 75 -1.34 3.02 -7.14
C GLY A 75 -1.85 4.08 -8.12
N ILE A 76 -1.86 5.36 -7.73
CA ILE A 76 -2.24 6.47 -8.62
C ILE A 76 -1.34 6.55 -9.85
N VAL A 77 -0.02 6.49 -9.66
CA VAL A 77 0.94 6.56 -10.79
C VAL A 77 0.68 5.43 -11.78
N LYS A 78 0.38 4.22 -11.30
CA LYS A 78 0.02 3.11 -12.18
C LYS A 78 -1.31 3.33 -12.87
N LEU A 79 -2.31 3.86 -12.16
CA LEU A 79 -3.63 4.15 -12.71
C LEU A 79 -3.51 5.15 -13.87
N ILE A 80 -2.81 6.27 -13.67
CA ILE A 80 -2.55 7.27 -14.72
C ILE A 80 -1.90 6.61 -15.93
N ARG A 81 -0.84 5.80 -15.73
CA ARG A 81 -0.19 5.07 -16.83
C ARG A 81 -1.15 4.11 -17.54
N GLY A 82 -2.04 3.45 -16.81
CA GLY A 82 -3.08 2.57 -17.36
C GLY A 82 -4.04 3.31 -18.27
N ILE A 83 -4.47 4.53 -17.87
CA ILE A 83 -5.38 5.40 -18.62
C ILE A 83 -4.72 5.80 -19.93
N PHE A 84 -3.48 6.32 -19.87
CA PHE A 84 -2.73 6.73 -21.06
C PHE A 84 -2.50 5.60 -22.06
N LEU A 85 -2.35 4.36 -21.58
CA LEU A 85 -2.16 3.18 -22.43
C LEU A 85 -3.47 2.55 -22.91
N GLY A 86 -4.64 3.11 -22.58
CA GLY A 86 -5.95 2.58 -22.94
C GLY A 86 -6.23 1.18 -22.36
N LYS A 87 -5.55 0.79 -21.27
CA LYS A 87 -5.70 -0.54 -20.67
C LYS A 87 -6.86 -0.56 -19.69
N PRO A 88 -7.49 -1.72 -19.44
CA PRO A 88 -8.51 -1.84 -18.40
C PRO A 88 -7.90 -1.65 -17.01
N ILE A 89 -8.54 -0.81 -16.19
CA ILE A 89 -8.01 -0.34 -14.88
C ILE A 89 -9.06 -0.48 -13.77
N GLY A 90 -10.23 -1.03 -14.07
CA GLY A 90 -11.38 -1.05 -13.15
C GLY A 90 -11.05 -1.66 -11.80
N PHE A 91 -10.33 -2.78 -11.77
CA PHE A 91 -9.92 -3.41 -10.51
C PHE A 91 -8.97 -2.53 -9.69
N LEU A 92 -7.99 -1.87 -10.32
CA LEU A 92 -7.07 -0.98 -9.62
C LEU A 92 -7.80 0.26 -9.09
N ALA A 93 -8.72 0.82 -9.87
CA ALA A 93 -9.57 1.93 -9.42
C ALA A 93 -10.41 1.54 -8.19
N MET A 94 -11.02 0.35 -8.22
CA MET A 94 -11.82 -0.16 -7.10
C MET A 94 -10.97 -0.36 -5.84
N ILE A 95 -9.74 -0.87 -5.97
CA ILE A 95 -8.81 -1.00 -4.85
C ILE A 95 -8.44 0.37 -4.27
N LEU A 96 -8.13 1.36 -5.13
CA LEU A 96 -7.79 2.71 -4.67
C LEU A 96 -8.94 3.42 -3.97
N ILE A 97 -10.18 3.22 -4.42
CA ILE A 97 -11.37 3.72 -3.73
C ILE A 97 -11.48 3.12 -2.33
N LEU A 98 -11.33 1.79 -2.23
CA LEU A 98 -11.37 1.10 -0.94
C LEU A 98 -10.25 1.57 0.00
N GLU A 99 -9.04 1.72 -0.52
CA GLU A 99 -7.89 2.25 0.22
C GLU A 99 -8.16 3.67 0.74
N SER A 100 -8.77 4.53 -0.08
CA SER A 100 -9.17 5.89 0.33
C SER A 100 -10.16 5.87 1.49
N ILE A 101 -11.18 5.00 1.43
CA ILE A 101 -12.18 4.85 2.50
C ILE A 101 -11.50 4.39 3.79
N VAL A 102 -10.64 3.38 3.72
CA VAL A 102 -9.90 2.87 4.89
C VAL A 102 -9.00 3.95 5.48
N ASN A 103 -8.30 4.72 4.65
CA ASN A 103 -7.44 5.81 5.09
C ASN A 103 -8.24 6.90 5.83
N LEU A 104 -9.41 7.28 5.30
CA LEU A 104 -10.32 8.23 5.96
C LEU A 104 -10.79 7.73 7.33
N ILE A 105 -11.16 6.45 7.43
CA ILE A 105 -11.58 5.83 8.70
C ILE A 105 -10.44 5.88 9.72
N ILE A 106 -9.21 5.53 9.32
CA ILE A 106 -8.03 5.56 10.20
C ILE A 106 -7.73 6.99 10.66
N CYS A 107 -7.78 7.98 9.76
CA CYS A 107 -7.60 9.38 10.12
C CYS A 107 -8.65 9.86 11.13
N LYS A 108 -9.92 9.51 10.93
CA LYS A 108 -11.01 9.86 11.85
C LYS A 108 -10.81 9.22 13.23
N LEU A 109 -10.43 7.95 13.28
CA LEU A 109 -10.11 7.25 14.52
C LEU A 109 -8.95 7.92 15.26
N ASN A 110 -7.89 8.28 14.55
CA ASN A 110 -6.74 8.95 15.16
C ASN A 110 -7.08 10.34 15.72
N ASN A 111 -7.96 11.10 15.05
CA ASN A 111 -8.37 12.42 15.52
C ASN A 111 -9.36 12.38 16.71
N ASN A 112 -10.11 11.29 16.91
CA ASN A 112 -10.99 11.13 18.08
C ASN A 112 -10.25 10.67 19.35
N ILE A 113 -8.96 10.34 19.24
CA ILE A 113 -8.11 9.86 20.35
C ILE A 113 -7.21 10.99 20.89
N LYS A 114 -7.30 12.20 20.32
CA LYS A 114 -6.71 13.43 20.89
C LYS A 114 -7.72 14.14 21.77
#